data_AF-A0A137QGG0-F1
#
_entry.id   AF-A0A137QGG0-F1
#
_cell.length_a   1.000
_cell.length_b   1.000
_cell.length_c   1.000
_cell.angle_alpha   90.00
_cell.angle_beta   90.00
_cell.angle_gamma   90.00
#
_symmetry.space_group_name_H-M   'P 1'
#
loop_
_entity.id
_entity.type
_entity.pdbx_description
1 polymer ?
#
loop_
_entity_poly.entity_id
_entity_poly.type
_entity_poly.pdbx_seq_one_letter_code
_entity_poly.pdbx_strand_id
1 'polypeptide(L)'
;MPILLQLARELGFVEEMKKMKQDQDALERRLWEERRSIHKKYEDKLKAARTKTNIIGGNISKHEAEMLVDGHRKELNKFDKDCVLPAWDGLVSQQQLKLQQLRVPTMHVTSNSSERELQQRVLQVLTSIVGPSIKTDGATRRQ
;
A
#
# COMPACT_ATOMS: atom_id res chain seq x y z
N MET A 1 -29.96 -4.14 1.78
CA MET A 1 -29.64 -2.70 1.65
C MET A 1 -29.82 -2.25 0.19
N PRO A 2 -30.95 -1.63 -0.17
CA PRO A 2 -31.24 -1.23 -1.56
C PRO A 2 -30.36 -0.06 -2.06
N ILE A 3 -29.90 0.83 -1.17
CA ILE A 3 -29.12 2.01 -1.53
C ILE A 3 -27.75 1.66 -2.15
N LEU A 4 -27.04 0.66 -1.60
CA LEU A 4 -25.74 0.24 -2.13
C LEU A 4 -25.86 -0.39 -3.55
N LEU A 5 -26.96 -1.11 -3.80
CA LEU A 5 -27.26 -1.68 -5.10
C LEU A 5 -27.60 -0.61 -6.14
N GLN A 6 -28.20 0.50 -5.71
CA GLN A 6 -28.48 1.65 -6.57
C GLN A 6 -27.17 2.35 -6.97
N LEU A 7 -26.31 2.66 -5.99
CA LEU A 7 -24.99 3.26 -6.25
C LEU A 7 -24.15 2.39 -7.19
N ALA A 8 -24.15 1.07 -7.00
CA ALA A 8 -23.41 0.14 -7.84
C ALA A 8 -23.88 0.10 -9.31
N ARG A 9 -25.08 0.59 -9.62
CA ARG A 9 -25.61 0.70 -10.99
C ARG A 9 -25.26 2.02 -11.67
N GLU A 10 -24.76 3.00 -10.92
CA GLU A 10 -24.35 4.28 -11.47
C GLU A 10 -22.94 4.17 -12.06
N LEU A 11 -22.81 4.42 -13.36
CA LEU A 11 -21.52 4.34 -14.07
C LEU A 11 -20.44 5.24 -13.43
N GLY A 12 -20.83 6.45 -13.02
CA GLY A 12 -19.91 7.39 -12.35
C GLY A 12 -19.37 6.86 -11.03
N PHE A 13 -20.17 6.09 -10.29
CA PHE A 13 -19.73 5.45 -9.05
C PHE A 13 -18.72 4.33 -9.32
N VAL A 14 -18.98 3.49 -10.32
CA VAL A 14 -18.07 2.39 -10.71
C VAL A 14 -16.72 2.93 -11.17
N GLU A 15 -16.70 3.99 -11.98
CA GLU A 15 -15.46 4.63 -12.43
C GLU A 15 -14.66 5.22 -11.26
N GLU A 16 -15.31 5.87 -10.30
CA GLU A 16 -14.63 6.37 -9.10
C GLU A 16 -14.07 5.23 -8.23
N MET A 17 -14.80 4.13 -8.07
CA MET A 17 -14.29 2.94 -7.37
C MET A 17 -13.07 2.33 -8.08
N LYS A 18 -13.09 2.30 -9.42
CA LYS A 18 -11.97 1.84 -10.24
C LYS A 18 -10.76 2.76 -10.07
N LYS A 19 -10.96 4.07 -10.09
CA LYS A 19 -9.92 5.07 -9.84
C LYS A 19 -9.31 4.90 -8.45
N MET A 20 -10.11 4.75 -7.40
CA MET A 20 -9.62 4.50 -6.04
C MET A 20 -8.74 3.25 -5.97
N LYS A 21 -9.11 2.18 -6.68
CA LYS A 21 -8.30 0.96 -6.74
C LYS A 21 -6.97 1.19 -7.48
N GLN A 22 -6.99 1.95 -8.57
CA GLN A 22 -5.77 2.32 -9.30
C GLN A 22 -4.83 3.17 -8.43
N ASP A 23 -5.38 4.10 -7.66
CA ASP A 23 -4.62 4.93 -6.72
C ASP A 23 -3.99 4.07 -5.60
N GLN A 24 -4.73 3.08 -5.07
CA GLN A 24 -4.18 2.07 -4.14
C GLN A 24 -3.03 1.29 -4.77
N ASP A 25 -3.21 0.78 -5.98
CA ASP A 25 -2.20 -0.03 -6.68
C ASP A 25 -0.96 0.78 -7.04
N ALA A 26 -1.13 2.06 -7.38
CA ALA A 26 -0.03 2.97 -7.65
C ALA A 26 0.77 3.26 -6.36
N LEU A 27 0.08 3.51 -5.25
CA LEU A 27 0.74 3.70 -3.96
C LEU A 27 1.50 2.44 -3.53
N GLU A 28 0.87 1.27 -3.61
CA GLU A 28 1.49 0.00 -3.23
C GLU A 28 2.75 -0.28 -4.05
N ARG A 29 2.68 -0.12 -5.38
CA ARG A 29 3.84 -0.29 -6.26
C ARG A 29 4.99 0.63 -5.89
N ARG A 30 4.69 1.92 -5.67
CA ARG A 30 5.70 2.91 -5.28
C ARG A 30 6.35 2.54 -3.94
N LEU A 31 5.56 2.25 -2.91
CA LEU A 31 6.09 1.89 -1.59
C LEU A 31 6.90 0.58 -1.63
N TRP A 32 6.49 -0.36 -2.48
CA TRP A 32 7.22 -1.60 -2.70
C TRP A 32 8.59 -1.36 -3.37
N GLU A 33 8.63 -0.53 -4.40
CA GLU A 33 9.88 -0.14 -5.08
C GLU A 33 10.84 0.58 -4.11
N GLU A 34 10.33 1.51 -3.31
CA GLU A 34 11.11 2.22 -2.30
C GLU A 34 11.65 1.25 -1.22
N ARG A 35 10.82 0.34 -0.68
CA ARG A 35 11.28 -0.70 0.25
C ARG A 35 12.35 -1.60 -0.37
N ARG A 36 12.16 -2.01 -1.63
CA ARG A 36 13.12 -2.85 -2.36
C ARG A 36 14.45 -2.12 -2.57
N SER A 37 14.43 -0.81 -2.77
CA SER A 37 15.64 -0.01 -2.88
C SER A 37 16.46 -0.01 -1.59
N ILE A 38 15.79 0.03 -0.42
CA ILE A 38 16.44 -0.07 0.90
C ILE A 38 17.11 -1.45 1.04
N HIS A 39 16.40 -2.53 0.70
CA HIS A 39 16.99 -3.87 0.72
C HIS A 39 18.23 -3.96 -0.18
N LYS A 40 18.10 -3.52 -1.44
CA LYS A 40 19.20 -3.54 -2.41
C LYS A 40 20.41 -2.73 -1.92
N LYS A 41 20.18 -1.55 -1.34
CA LYS A 41 21.23 -0.69 -0.76
C LYS A 41 22.04 -1.44 0.31
N TYR A 42 21.40 -2.19 1.19
CA TYR A 42 22.10 -2.94 2.24
C TYR A 42 22.73 -4.24 1.73
N GLU A 43 22.13 -4.90 0.75
CA GLU A 43 22.77 -6.01 0.04
C GLU A 43 24.06 -5.56 -0.65
N ASP A 44 24.04 -4.42 -1.33
CA ASP A 44 25.20 -3.88 -2.04
C ASP A 44 26.31 -3.45 -1.06
N LYS A 45 25.95 -2.86 0.10
CA LYS A 45 26.91 -2.60 1.18
C LYS A 45 27.57 -3.87 1.69
N LEU A 46 26.78 -4.93 1.90
CA LEU A 46 27.28 -6.20 2.39
C LEU A 46 28.18 -6.90 1.36
N LYS A 47 27.81 -6.86 0.07
CA LYS A 47 28.67 -7.33 -1.02
C LYS A 47 29.98 -6.57 -1.06
N ALA A 48 29.93 -5.23 -0.98
CA ALA A 48 31.13 -4.40 -0.99
C ALA A 48 32.06 -4.70 0.19
N ALA A 49 31.51 -4.88 1.40
CA ALA A 49 32.28 -5.27 2.58
C ALA A 49 32.94 -6.64 2.39
N ARG A 50 32.20 -7.65 1.88
CA ARG A 50 32.74 -8.99 1.61
C ARG A 50 33.87 -8.95 0.57
N THR A 51 33.70 -8.18 -0.49
CA THR A 51 34.74 -8.03 -1.53
C THR A 51 36.00 -7.40 -0.95
N LYS A 52 35.87 -6.36 -0.13
CA LYS A 52 37.01 -5.70 0.53
C LYS A 52 37.77 -6.66 1.44
N THR A 53 37.07 -7.44 2.26
CA THR A 53 37.74 -8.38 3.17
C THR A 53 38.40 -9.52 2.42
N ASN A 54 37.76 -10.06 1.36
CA ASN A 54 38.34 -11.10 0.52
C ASN A 54 39.66 -10.65 -0.15
N ILE A 55 39.75 -9.40 -0.61
CA ILE A 55 40.97 -8.83 -1.20
C ILE A 55 42.11 -8.80 -0.17
N ILE A 56 41.80 -8.52 1.09
CA ILE A 56 42.76 -8.43 2.19
C ILE A 56 43.03 -9.81 2.83
N GLY A 57 42.40 -10.88 2.32
CA GLY A 57 42.54 -12.25 2.83
C GLY A 57 41.80 -12.51 4.16
N GLY A 58 40.79 -11.70 4.48
CA GLY A 58 40.00 -11.80 5.70
C GLY A 58 38.50 -11.99 5.46
N ASN A 59 37.75 -12.23 6.53
CA ASN A 59 36.29 -12.26 6.55
C ASN A 59 35.71 -10.96 7.12
N ILE A 60 34.43 -10.67 6.81
CA ILE A 60 33.70 -9.60 7.51
C ILE A 60 33.72 -9.86 9.01
N SER A 61 34.04 -8.82 9.78
CA SER A 61 33.98 -8.90 11.24
C SER A 61 32.53 -9.00 11.70
N LYS A 62 32.29 -9.73 12.79
CA LYS A 62 30.96 -9.85 13.41
C LYS A 62 30.36 -8.47 13.70
N HIS A 63 31.16 -7.55 14.23
CA HIS A 63 30.74 -6.19 14.54
C HIS A 63 30.28 -5.41 13.28
N GLU A 64 31.01 -5.52 12.17
CA GLU A 64 30.64 -4.86 10.91
C GLU A 64 29.34 -5.46 10.32
N ALA A 65 29.18 -6.78 10.38
CA ALA A 65 27.94 -7.44 9.98
C ALA A 65 26.74 -6.97 10.83
N GLU A 66 26.90 -6.91 12.16
CA GLU A 66 25.88 -6.44 13.08
C GLU A 66 25.50 -4.97 12.81
N MET A 67 26.48 -4.11 12.56
CA MET A 67 26.25 -2.71 12.21
C MET A 67 25.44 -2.55 10.91
N LEU A 68 25.69 -3.39 9.90
CA LEU A 68 24.92 -3.38 8.66
C LEU A 68 23.48 -3.85 8.88
N VAL A 69 23.28 -4.92 9.67
CA VAL A 69 21.95 -5.44 10.02
C VAL A 69 21.15 -4.42 10.84
N ASP A 70 21.77 -3.81 11.83
CA ASP A 70 21.13 -2.80 12.67
C ASP A 70 20.80 -1.53 11.88
N GLY A 71 21.69 -1.11 10.99
CA GLY A 71 21.43 -0.02 10.06
C GLY A 71 20.23 -0.32 9.17
N HIS A 72 20.18 -1.51 8.58
CA HIS A 72 19.08 -1.95 7.71
C HIS A 72 17.74 -1.93 8.45
N ARG A 73 17.71 -2.51 9.66
CA ARG A 73 16.51 -2.52 10.51
C ARG A 73 16.04 -1.10 10.85
N LYS A 74 16.97 -0.21 11.22
CA LYS A 74 16.64 1.19 11.54
C LYS A 74 16.09 1.95 10.32
N GLU A 75 16.70 1.79 9.16
CA GLU A 75 16.25 2.47 7.93
C GLU A 75 14.87 1.96 7.48
N LEU A 76 14.63 0.64 7.52
CA LEU A 76 13.30 0.09 7.25
C LEU A 76 12.25 0.59 8.23
N ASN A 77 12.54 0.55 9.53
CA ASN A 77 11.60 1.04 10.54
C ASN A 77 11.29 2.53 10.36
N LYS A 78 12.28 3.33 9.96
CA LYS A 78 12.10 4.74 9.67
C LYS A 78 11.22 4.92 8.43
N PHE A 79 11.48 4.20 7.35
CA PHE A 79 10.65 4.23 6.14
C PHE A 79 9.20 3.85 6.45
N ASP A 80 8.98 2.81 7.27
CA ASP A 80 7.65 2.36 7.63
C ASP A 80 6.88 3.42 8.42
N LYS A 81 7.53 4.05 9.40
CA LYS A 81 6.92 5.08 10.24
C LYS A 81 6.71 6.41 9.54
N ASP A 82 7.70 6.86 8.79
CA ASP A 82 7.76 8.23 8.27
C ASP A 82 7.16 8.34 6.86
N CYS A 83 7.11 7.23 6.10
CA CYS A 83 6.64 7.22 4.72
C CYS A 83 5.41 6.33 4.52
N VAL A 84 5.47 5.06 4.95
CA VAL A 84 4.39 4.09 4.67
C VAL A 84 3.11 4.45 5.42
N LEU A 85 3.17 4.58 6.75
CA LEU A 85 1.97 4.87 7.56
C LEU A 85 1.28 6.18 7.14
N PRO A 86 1.99 7.33 7.01
CA PRO A 86 1.35 8.58 6.62
C PRO A 86 0.76 8.54 5.21
N ALA A 87 1.40 7.84 4.27
CA ALA A 87 0.88 7.70 2.92
C ALA A 87 -0.42 6.89 2.88
N TRP A 88 -0.51 5.80 3.65
CA TRP A 88 -1.74 5.02 3.78
C TRP A 88 -2.85 5.79 4.50
N ASP A 89 -2.54 6.48 5.59
CA ASP A 89 -3.51 7.30 6.33
C ASP A 89 -4.08 8.42 5.44
N GLY A 90 -3.21 9.06 4.65
CA GLY A 90 -3.61 10.05 3.66
C GLY A 90 -4.53 9.48 2.59
N LEU A 91 -4.17 8.33 2.01
CA LEU A 91 -4.98 7.66 0.99
C LEU A 91 -6.35 7.25 1.54
N VAL A 92 -6.40 6.69 2.74
CA VAL A 92 -7.67 6.29 3.35
C VAL A 92 -8.55 7.51 3.63
N SER A 93 -7.98 8.60 4.15
CA SER A 93 -8.74 9.83 4.41
C SER A 93 -9.35 10.40 3.12
N GLN A 94 -8.59 10.39 2.02
CA GLN A 94 -9.08 10.80 0.70
C GLN A 94 -10.21 9.89 0.20
N GLN A 95 -10.07 8.58 0.38
CA GLN A 95 -11.11 7.61 -0.01
C GLN A 95 -12.38 7.77 0.82
N GLN A 96 -12.27 7.89 2.14
CA GLN A 96 -13.40 8.17 3.03
C GLN A 96 -14.14 9.44 2.60
N LEU A 97 -13.41 10.53 2.34
CA LEU A 97 -14.00 11.78 1.88
C LEU A 97 -14.74 11.61 0.55
N LYS A 98 -14.13 10.92 -0.40
CA LYS A 98 -14.71 10.72 -1.73
C LYS A 98 -15.95 9.81 -1.68
N LEU A 99 -15.91 8.75 -0.89
CA LEU A 99 -17.05 7.86 -0.64
C LEU A 99 -18.17 8.60 0.10
N GLN A 100 -17.85 9.50 1.02
CA GLN A 100 -18.81 10.40 1.65
C GLN A 100 -19.47 11.34 0.64
N GLN A 101 -18.70 11.93 -0.29
CA GLN A 101 -19.23 12.76 -1.37
C GLN A 101 -20.16 11.98 -2.31
N LEU A 102 -19.85 10.70 -2.55
CA LEU A 102 -20.69 9.74 -3.28
C LEU A 102 -21.88 9.23 -2.45
N ARG A 103 -22.11 9.79 -1.25
CA ARG A 103 -23.21 9.46 -0.33
C ARG A 103 -23.25 7.98 0.05
N VAL A 104 -22.08 7.33 0.12
CA VAL A 104 -21.98 5.99 0.69
C VAL A 104 -22.37 6.06 2.17
N PRO A 105 -23.30 5.20 2.63
CA PRO A 105 -23.76 5.19 4.02
C PRO A 105 -22.61 5.08 5.03
N THR A 106 -22.75 5.74 6.17
CA THR A 106 -21.82 5.68 7.31
C THR A 106 -20.39 6.14 7.01
N MET A 107 -20.19 6.80 5.86
CA MET A 107 -18.89 7.22 5.42
C MET A 107 -18.60 8.67 5.81
N HIS A 108 -17.49 8.86 6.50
CA HIS A 108 -16.93 10.13 6.90
C HIS A 108 -15.45 9.92 7.22
N VAL A 109 -14.65 10.98 7.14
CA VAL A 109 -13.24 10.90 7.53
C VAL A 109 -13.15 10.58 9.02
N THR A 110 -12.49 9.48 9.37
CA THR A 110 -12.34 9.05 10.76
C THR A 110 -11.13 8.16 10.94
N SER A 111 -10.49 8.28 12.09
CA SER A 111 -9.43 7.41 12.60
C SER A 111 -9.92 6.50 13.74
N ASN A 112 -11.19 6.60 14.14
CA ASN A 112 -11.76 5.77 15.20
C ASN A 112 -11.91 4.30 14.72
N SER A 113 -11.34 3.35 15.46
CA SER A 113 -11.33 1.93 15.07
C SER A 113 -12.73 1.35 14.85
N SER A 114 -13.67 1.62 15.75
CA SER A 114 -15.02 1.06 15.67
C SER A 114 -15.79 1.59 14.46
N GLU A 115 -15.63 2.88 14.14
CA GLU A 115 -16.23 3.48 12.94
C GLU A 115 -15.56 2.94 11.67
N ARG A 116 -14.24 2.72 11.71
CA ARG A 116 -13.48 2.13 10.60
C ARG A 116 -13.91 0.71 10.28
N GLU A 117 -14.16 -0.11 11.30
CA GLU A 117 -14.69 -1.46 11.11
C GLU A 117 -16.06 -1.43 10.41
N LEU A 118 -16.94 -0.50 10.79
CA LEU A 118 -18.23 -0.34 10.15
C LEU A 118 -18.09 0.06 8.67
N GLN A 119 -17.24 1.05 8.39
CA GLN A 119 -16.95 1.50 7.02
C GLN A 119 -16.37 0.36 6.16
N GLN A 120 -15.49 -0.46 6.72
CA GLN A 120 -14.92 -1.63 6.04
C GLN A 120 -15.99 -2.67 5.69
N ARG A 121 -16.96 -2.94 6.58
CA ARG A 121 -18.08 -3.85 6.27
C ARG A 121 -18.93 -3.33 5.11
N VAL A 122 -19.23 -2.02 5.10
CA VAL A 122 -19.96 -1.38 3.98
C VAL A 122 -19.17 -1.51 2.67
N LEU A 123 -17.86 -1.26 2.72
CA LEU A 123 -16.98 -1.39 1.56
C LEU A 123 -16.85 -2.83 1.06
N GLN A 124 -16.85 -3.82 1.95
CA GLN A 124 -16.81 -5.23 1.56
C GLN A 124 -18.06 -5.61 0.75
N VAL A 125 -19.23 -5.15 1.17
CA VAL A 125 -20.49 -5.35 0.44
C VAL A 125 -20.48 -4.61 -0.89
N LEU A 126 -20.02 -3.36 -0.93
CA LEU A 126 -19.91 -2.60 -2.17
C LEU A 126 -18.95 -3.28 -3.16
N THR A 127 -17.81 -3.75 -2.67
CA THR A 127 -16.80 -4.43 -3.48
C THR A 127 -17.29 -5.80 -3.96
N SER A 128 -18.14 -6.51 -3.21
CA SER A 128 -18.71 -7.77 -3.71
C SER A 128 -19.71 -7.55 -4.85
N ILE A 129 -20.43 -6.42 -4.84
CA ILE A 129 -21.38 -6.05 -5.89
C ILE A 129 -20.65 -5.52 -7.14
N VAL A 130 -19.70 -4.59 -6.96
CA VAL A 130 -19.01 -3.88 -8.05
C VAL A 130 -17.73 -4.60 -8.51
N GLY A 131 -17.18 -5.48 -7.69
CA GLY A 131 -15.92 -6.20 -7.93
C GLY A 131 -15.83 -6.93 -9.27
N PRO A 132 -16.90 -7.59 -9.78
CA PRO A 132 -16.89 -8.15 -11.13
C PRO A 132 -16.56 -7.10 -12.19
N SER A 133 -17.18 -5.91 -12.13
CA SER A 133 -16.97 -4.81 -13.09
C SER A 133 -15.59 -4.15 -12.98
N ILE A 134 -14.99 -4.15 -11.79
CA ILE A 134 -13.63 -3.61 -11.58
C ILE A 134 -12.56 -4.58 -12.12
N LYS A 135 -12.81 -5.90 -12.09
CA LYS A 135 -11.87 -6.93 -12.56
C LYS A 135 -11.89 -7.15 -14.07
N THR A 136 -13.04 -6.93 -14.72
CA THR A 136 -13.25 -7.32 -16.13
C THR A 136 -12.41 -6.55 -17.15
N ASP A 137 -11.91 -5.35 -16.85
CA ASP A 137 -11.07 -4.58 -17.78
C ASP A 137 -9.61 -5.04 -17.85
N GLY A 138 -9.16 -5.90 -16.92
CA GLY A 138 -7.80 -6.46 -16.93
C GLY A 138 -7.65 -7.71 -17.81
N ALA A 139 -8.76 -8.41 -18.12
CA ALA A 139 -8.73 -9.70 -18.80
C ALA A 139 -8.88 -9.59 -20.33
N THR A 140 -9.38 -8.47 -20.85
CA THR A 140 -9.73 -8.31 -22.29
C THR A 140 -8.58 -7.72 -23.13
N ARG A 141 -7.37 -7.54 -22.57
CA ARG A 141 -6.19 -7.02 -23.28
C ARG A 141 -5.08 -8.07 -23.54
N ARG A 142 -5.47 -9.31 -23.77
CA ARG A 142 -4.59 -10.35 -24.32
C ARG A 142 -5.31 -11.09 -25.45
N GLN A 143 -5.32 -10.49 -26.63
CA GLN A 143 -5.33 -11.18 -27.92
C GLN A 143 -4.34 -10.48 -28.83
#